data_AF-A0A7R9L351-F1
#
_entry.id   AF-A0A7R9L351-F1
#
_cell.length_a   1.000
_cell.length_b   1.000
_cell.length_c   1.000
_cell.angle_alpha   90.00
_cell.angle_beta   90.00
_cell.angle_gamma   90.00
#
_symmetry.space_group_name_H-M   'P 1'
#
loop_
_entity.id
_entity.type
_entity.pdbx_description
1 polymer ?
#
loop_
_entity_poly.entity_id
_entity_poly.type
_entity_poly.pdbx_seq_one_letter_code
_entity_poly.pdbx_strand_id
1 'polypeptide(L)'
;MFLSTAIVTLFSIHAIVCEDVNTIDVKTSSGVVRGQTLVFNNKSIDQFLGIPYAVPPLGALRFSKPKSIDKPAVEIIDATAAKFSCMQKDGTGLLKVSEDCLVVDVWSPHRGKSQIAEPLKPVMFWIYGGSLTSGSIFLPTYDGRPLVT
;
A
#
# COMPACT_ATOMS: atom_id res chain seq x y z
N MET A 1 14.66 -18.25 -64.12
CA MET A 1 13.87 -17.11 -63.59
C MET A 1 13.21 -17.54 -62.29
N PHE A 2 13.89 -17.42 -61.15
CA PHE A 2 13.25 -17.49 -59.82
C PHE A 2 14.09 -16.61 -58.89
N LEU A 3 13.64 -15.37 -58.67
CA LEU A 3 14.21 -14.49 -57.65
C LEU A 3 13.57 -14.85 -56.30
N SER A 4 14.37 -15.32 -55.35
CA SER A 4 13.96 -15.53 -53.96
C SER A 4 14.07 -14.19 -53.22
N THR A 5 12.95 -13.53 -52.95
CA THR A 5 12.90 -12.32 -52.12
C THR A 5 12.91 -12.69 -50.64
N ALA A 6 13.96 -12.34 -49.92
CA ALA A 6 14.02 -12.50 -48.47
C ALA A 6 13.17 -11.43 -47.78
N ILE A 7 12.20 -11.85 -46.95
CA ILE A 7 11.37 -10.96 -46.14
C ILE A 7 12.11 -10.69 -44.83
N VAL A 8 12.56 -9.45 -44.64
CA VAL A 8 13.14 -8.99 -43.37
C VAL A 8 11.99 -8.50 -42.49
N THR A 9 11.60 -9.29 -41.49
CA THR A 9 10.63 -8.87 -40.49
C THR A 9 11.31 -7.98 -39.45
N LEU A 10 11.01 -6.67 -39.45
CA LEU A 10 11.39 -5.77 -38.36
C LEU A 10 10.60 -6.13 -37.09
N PHE A 11 11.29 -6.67 -36.08
CA PHE A 11 10.74 -6.78 -34.73
C PHE A 11 10.88 -5.42 -34.03
N SER A 12 9.76 -4.70 -33.88
CA SER A 12 9.71 -3.48 -33.06
C SER A 12 9.88 -3.85 -31.59
N ILE A 13 11.06 -3.54 -31.04
CA ILE A 13 11.32 -3.62 -29.59
C ILE A 13 10.51 -2.51 -28.92
N HIS A 14 9.39 -2.87 -28.29
CA HIS A 14 8.71 -1.96 -27.37
C HIS A 14 9.56 -1.89 -26.10
N ALA A 15 10.27 -0.78 -25.91
CA ALA A 15 10.88 -0.47 -24.64
C ALA A 15 9.75 -0.33 -23.60
N ILE A 16 9.67 -1.27 -22.67
CA ILE A 16 8.84 -1.13 -21.48
C ILE A 16 9.51 -0.05 -20.65
N VAL A 17 8.96 1.16 -20.70
CA VAL A 17 9.33 2.21 -19.76
C VAL A 17 8.77 1.77 -18.41
N CYS A 18 9.66 1.32 -17.52
CA CYS A 18 9.29 1.13 -16.12
C CYS A 18 9.11 2.54 -15.54
N GLU A 19 7.87 2.91 -15.22
CA GLU A 19 7.60 4.16 -14.51
C GLU A 19 8.32 4.07 -13.16
N ASP A 20 9.29 4.95 -12.94
CA ASP A 20 10.06 5.00 -11.69
C ASP A 20 9.14 5.53 -10.60
N VAL A 21 8.36 4.62 -9.99
CA VAL A 21 7.60 4.92 -8.78
C VAL A 21 8.61 5.40 -7.76
N ASN A 22 8.48 6.65 -7.32
CA ASN A 22 9.42 7.24 -6.36
C ASN A 22 9.20 6.57 -5.00
N THR A 23 9.82 5.40 -4.79
CA THR A 23 9.62 4.58 -3.60
C THR A 23 10.43 5.09 -2.43
N ILE A 24 9.90 4.90 -1.22
CA ILE A 24 10.58 5.23 0.03
C ILE A 24 10.53 4.04 0.99
N ASP A 25 11.69 3.66 1.53
CA ASP A 25 11.84 2.54 2.46
C ASP A 25 12.02 3.06 3.90
N VAL A 26 11.18 2.59 4.82
CA VAL A 26 11.22 2.96 6.25
C VAL A 26 11.41 1.71 7.09
N LYS A 27 12.40 1.75 7.99
CA LYS A 27 12.63 0.66 8.95
C LYS A 27 11.63 0.73 10.11
N THR A 28 10.97 -0.38 10.38
CA THR A 28 10.03 -0.56 11.51
C THR A 28 10.43 -1.76 12.36
N SER A 29 9.72 -1.99 13.48
CA SER A 29 9.87 -3.23 14.26
C SER A 29 9.43 -4.48 13.49
N SER A 30 8.53 -4.32 12.51
CA SER A 30 7.95 -5.41 11.72
C SER A 30 8.71 -5.68 10.41
N GLY A 31 9.80 -4.96 10.14
CA GLY A 31 10.59 -5.07 8.91
C GLY A 31 10.77 -3.73 8.20
N VAL A 32 11.32 -3.77 6.98
CA VAL A 32 11.37 -2.61 6.09
C VAL A 32 10.02 -2.47 5.41
N VAL A 33 9.42 -1.30 5.43
CA VAL A 33 8.17 -0.98 4.74
C VAL A 33 8.49 -0.07 3.56
N ARG A 34 8.09 -0.50 2.36
CA ARG A 34 8.24 0.27 1.11
C ARG A 34 6.94 0.97 0.76
N GLY A 35 6.95 2.29 0.78
CA GLY A 35 5.84 3.13 0.34
C GLY A 35 6.17 3.89 -0.95
N GLN A 36 5.38 4.93 -1.22
CA GLN A 36 5.57 5.84 -2.34
C GLN A 36 5.61 7.29 -1.86
N THR A 37 6.46 8.11 -2.46
CA THR A 37 6.40 9.57 -2.35
C THR A 37 5.60 10.12 -3.52
N LEU A 38 4.54 10.87 -3.23
CA LEU A 38 3.63 11.46 -4.22
C LEU A 38 3.44 12.96 -3.98
N VAL A 39 2.98 13.68 -5.00
CA VAL A 39 2.61 15.09 -4.89
C VAL A 39 1.10 15.22 -4.77
N PHE A 40 0.63 15.92 -3.74
CA PHE A 40 -0.78 16.25 -3.53
C PHE A 40 -0.89 17.72 -3.11
N ASN A 41 -1.71 18.50 -3.79
CA ASN A 41 -1.86 19.95 -3.57
C ASN A 41 -0.52 20.70 -3.48
N ASN A 42 0.40 20.42 -4.41
CA ASN A 42 1.76 20.99 -4.47
C ASN A 42 2.68 20.67 -3.27
N LYS A 43 2.33 19.68 -2.45
CA LYS A 43 3.18 19.20 -1.35
C LYS A 43 3.54 17.73 -1.56
N SER A 44 4.76 17.38 -1.16
CA SER A 44 5.23 15.99 -1.19
C SER A 44 4.75 15.25 0.06
N ILE A 45 4.18 14.07 -0.14
CA ILE A 45 3.62 13.20 0.89
C ILE A 45 4.22 11.81 0.71
N ASP A 46 4.61 11.18 1.82
CA ASP A 46 4.92 9.75 1.86
C ASP A 46 3.65 8.98 2.21
N GLN A 47 3.32 7.99 1.38
CA GLN A 47 2.15 7.14 1.51
C GLN A 47 2.60 5.67 1.64
N PHE A 48 2.01 4.99 2.62
CA PHE A 48 2.20 3.56 2.86
C PHE A 48 0.81 2.93 3.03
N LEU A 49 0.43 2.02 2.15
CA LEU A 49 -0.89 1.39 2.13
C LEU A 49 -0.78 -0.10 2.44
N GLY A 50 -1.66 -0.61 3.28
CA GLY A 50 -1.81 -2.05 3.50
C GLY A 50 -0.68 -2.68 4.33
N ILE A 51 -0.10 -1.94 5.28
CA ILE A 51 0.92 -2.46 6.19
C ILE A 51 0.27 -3.47 7.15
N PRO A 52 0.72 -4.74 7.21
CA PRO A 52 0.17 -5.71 8.14
C PRO A 52 0.56 -5.37 9.59
N TYR A 53 -0.42 -5.35 10.50
CA TYR A 53 -0.18 -5.12 11.92
C TYR A 53 -0.40 -6.37 12.79
N ALA A 54 -0.96 -7.43 12.23
CA ALA A 54 -1.16 -8.72 12.90
C ALA A 54 -1.03 -9.88 11.90
N VAL A 55 -0.82 -11.09 12.41
CA VAL A 55 -0.86 -12.32 11.59
C VAL A 55 -2.26 -12.47 10.97
N PRO A 56 -2.37 -12.82 9.68
CA PRO A 56 -3.66 -13.03 9.02
C PRO A 56 -4.54 -14.03 9.79
N PRO A 57 -5.81 -13.70 10.10
CA PRO A 57 -6.69 -14.52 10.94
C PRO A 57 -7.34 -15.67 10.16
N LEU A 58 -6.52 -16.43 9.41
CA LEU A 58 -6.96 -17.49 8.52
C LEU A 58 -7.05 -18.85 9.25
N GLY A 59 -7.95 -19.72 8.76
CA GLY A 59 -8.06 -21.10 9.24
C GLY A 59 -8.27 -21.18 10.76
N ALA A 60 -7.36 -21.85 11.47
CA ALA A 60 -7.42 -22.00 12.93
C ALA A 60 -7.28 -20.67 13.71
N LEU A 61 -6.84 -19.60 13.06
CA LEU A 61 -6.78 -18.27 13.67
C LEU A 61 -8.09 -17.49 13.53
N ARG A 62 -9.04 -17.97 12.73
CA ARG A 62 -10.36 -17.34 12.61
C ARG A 62 -11.04 -17.32 13.98
N PHE A 63 -11.59 -16.17 14.36
CA PHE A 63 -12.21 -15.90 15.67
C PHE A 63 -11.27 -15.96 16.89
N SER A 64 -9.96 -16.13 16.68
CA SER A 64 -8.97 -15.99 17.73
C SER A 64 -8.57 -14.53 17.93
N LYS A 65 -7.94 -14.21 19.06
CA LYS A 65 -7.33 -12.88 19.26
C LYS A 65 -6.23 -12.66 18.20
N PRO A 66 -6.09 -11.44 17.64
CA PRO A 66 -5.00 -11.13 16.72
C PRO A 66 -3.64 -11.47 17.33
N LYS A 67 -2.77 -12.11 16.55
CA LYS A 67 -1.41 -12.44 16.97
C LYS A 67 -0.43 -11.39 16.45
N SER A 68 0.53 -11.03 17.30
CA SER A 68 1.63 -10.12 16.96
C SER A 68 2.48 -10.69 15.81
N ILE A 69 3.05 -9.80 15.01
CA ILE A 69 4.07 -10.12 14.01
C ILE A 69 5.43 -10.00 14.69
N ASP A 70 5.93 -11.10 15.26
CA ASP A 70 7.16 -11.06 16.07
C ASP A 70 8.44 -11.02 15.21
N LYS A 71 8.31 -11.38 13.93
CA LYS A 71 9.38 -11.30 12.93
C LYS A 71 8.81 -10.84 11.58
N PRO A 72 9.55 -10.04 10.81
CA PRO A 72 9.17 -9.74 9.44
C PRO A 72 9.00 -11.07 8.69
N ALA A 73 7.82 -11.31 8.13
CA ALA A 73 7.59 -12.48 7.29
C ALA A 73 8.40 -12.41 5.97
N VAL A 74 8.80 -11.19 5.61
CA VAL A 74 9.54 -10.83 4.40
C VAL A 74 10.54 -9.74 4.75
N GLU A 75 11.61 -9.63 3.95
CA GLU A 75 12.62 -8.58 4.12
C GLU A 75 12.04 -7.18 3.91
N ILE A 76 11.14 -7.04 2.93
CA ILE A 76 10.48 -5.79 2.54
C ILE A 76 8.98 -6.02 2.44
N ILE A 77 8.21 -5.25 3.20
CA ILE A 77 6.76 -5.14 3.12
C ILE A 77 6.42 -4.13 2.04
N ASP A 78 5.86 -4.59 0.92
CA ASP A 78 5.34 -3.71 -0.12
C ASP A 78 4.02 -3.08 0.34
N ALA A 79 4.10 -1.78 0.64
CA ALA A 79 3.01 -0.92 1.05
C ALA A 79 2.72 0.16 0.00
N THR A 80 2.90 -0.15 -1.29
CA THR A 80 2.65 0.78 -2.39
C THR A 80 1.20 0.76 -2.89
N ALA A 81 0.39 -0.20 -2.48
CA ALA A 81 -0.98 -0.37 -2.98
C ALA A 81 -1.95 -0.82 -1.89
N ALA A 82 -3.22 -0.44 -2.06
CA ALA A 82 -4.32 -0.91 -1.24
C ALA A 82 -4.41 -2.44 -1.25
N LYS A 83 -4.76 -3.02 -0.08
CA LYS A 83 -4.96 -4.47 0.10
C LYS A 83 -6.46 -4.80 0.04
N PHE A 84 -6.89 -5.75 0.86
CA PHE A 84 -8.26 -6.22 0.91
C PHE A 84 -9.00 -5.62 2.12
N SER A 85 -10.25 -5.26 1.91
CA SER A 85 -11.17 -4.97 3.01
C SER A 85 -11.53 -6.25 3.73
N CYS A 86 -11.89 -6.17 5.01
CA CYS A 86 -12.37 -7.36 5.73
C CYS A 86 -13.66 -7.90 5.14
N MET A 87 -13.87 -9.21 5.29
CA MET A 87 -15.09 -9.92 4.88
C MET A 87 -16.34 -9.16 5.33
N GLN A 88 -17.12 -8.69 4.36
CA GLN A 88 -18.37 -7.97 4.57
C GLN A 88 -19.24 -8.07 3.32
N LYS A 89 -20.54 -7.80 3.46
CA LYS A 89 -21.43 -7.68 2.31
C LYS A 89 -21.21 -6.32 1.68
N ASP A 90 -20.50 -6.30 0.56
CA ASP A 90 -20.38 -5.08 -0.23
C ASP A 90 -21.63 -4.90 -1.10
N GLY A 91 -22.40 -3.84 -0.82
CA GLY A 91 -23.57 -3.47 -1.63
C GLY A 91 -23.20 -2.86 -2.99
N THR A 92 -21.94 -2.46 -3.19
CA THR A 92 -21.44 -1.76 -4.39
C THR A 92 -20.65 -2.65 -5.34
N GLY A 93 -20.09 -3.76 -4.85
CA GLY A 93 -19.21 -4.66 -5.60
C GLY A 93 -17.82 -4.09 -5.92
N LEU A 94 -17.47 -2.93 -5.35
CA LEU A 94 -16.22 -2.22 -5.60
C LEU A 94 -15.10 -2.65 -4.64
N LEU A 95 -15.44 -3.20 -3.47
CA LEU A 95 -14.49 -3.62 -2.46
C LEU A 95 -13.96 -5.01 -2.76
N LYS A 96 -12.64 -5.12 -2.91
CA LYS A 96 -11.95 -6.40 -2.82
C LYS A 96 -11.93 -6.83 -1.36
N VAL A 97 -12.55 -7.98 -1.05
CA VAL A 97 -12.65 -8.51 0.32
C VAL A 97 -11.78 -9.75 0.51
N SER A 98 -11.24 -9.90 1.72
CA SER A 98 -10.49 -11.07 2.17
C SER A 98 -10.57 -11.17 3.70
N GLU A 99 -10.26 -12.34 4.23
CA GLU A 99 -9.99 -12.50 5.66
C GLU A 99 -8.58 -12.03 6.05
N ASP A 100 -7.67 -12.01 5.08
CA ASP A 100 -6.37 -11.37 5.21
C ASP A 100 -6.54 -9.85 5.01
N CYS A 101 -7.00 -9.18 6.07
CA CYS A 101 -7.41 -7.77 6.04
C CYS A 101 -6.89 -6.94 7.23
N LEU A 102 -6.04 -7.53 8.10
CA LEU A 102 -5.51 -6.85 9.29
C LEU A 102 -4.34 -5.94 8.93
N VAL A 103 -4.67 -4.85 8.25
CA VAL A 103 -3.71 -3.88 7.71
C VAL A 103 -4.04 -2.45 8.11
N VAL A 104 -3.05 -1.57 8.05
CA VAL A 104 -3.18 -0.12 8.25
C VAL A 104 -2.55 0.65 7.11
N ASP A 105 -3.10 1.84 6.86
CA ASP A 105 -2.54 2.82 5.94
C ASP A 105 -1.93 3.97 6.75
N VAL A 106 -0.83 4.53 6.26
CA VAL A 106 -0.10 5.64 6.88
C VAL A 106 0.21 6.69 5.82
N TRP A 107 -0.07 7.94 6.17
CA TRP A 107 0.33 9.12 5.39
C TRP A 107 1.17 10.03 6.26
N SER A 108 2.20 10.65 5.68
CA SER A 108 3.01 11.64 6.38
C SER A 108 3.56 12.70 5.42
N PRO A 109 3.78 13.95 5.87
CA PRO A 109 4.49 14.92 5.05
C PRO A 109 5.89 14.38 4.70
N HIS A 110 6.31 14.50 3.44
CA HIS A 110 7.60 14.00 3.01
C HIS A 110 8.74 14.65 3.79
N ARG A 111 9.62 13.82 4.39
CA ARG A 111 10.73 14.32 5.23
C ARG A 111 11.94 14.79 4.42
N GLY A 112 12.03 14.46 3.14
CA GLY A 112 13.22 14.71 2.34
C GLY A 112 14.45 13.96 2.88
N LYS A 113 15.63 14.28 2.34
CA LYS A 113 16.92 13.73 2.80
C LYS A 113 17.57 14.57 3.92
N SER A 114 16.80 15.42 4.61
CA SER A 114 17.36 16.32 5.62
C SER A 114 17.96 15.52 6.78
N GLN A 115 19.23 15.80 7.09
CA GLN A 115 19.95 15.15 8.19
C GLN A 115 19.66 15.81 9.55
N ILE A 116 18.85 16.87 9.58
CA ILE A 116 18.41 17.52 10.81
C ILE A 116 17.24 16.71 11.37
N ALA A 117 17.35 16.33 12.65
CA ALA A 117 16.27 15.66 13.35
C ALA A 117 15.06 16.60 13.44
N GLU A 118 14.08 16.38 12.57
CA GLU A 118 12.78 17.07 12.64
C GLU A 118 12.04 16.66 13.93
N PRO A 119 11.36 17.60 14.61
CA PRO A 119 10.56 17.28 15.78
C PRO A 119 9.49 16.23 15.44
N LEU A 120 9.12 15.41 16.44
CA LEU A 120 8.01 14.48 16.31
C LEU A 120 6.72 15.25 16.00
N LYS A 121 5.91 14.70 15.09
CA LYS A 121 4.63 15.29 14.68
C LYS A 121 3.48 14.63 15.45
N PRO A 122 2.36 15.34 15.69
CA PRO A 122 1.16 14.73 16.23
C PRO A 122 0.64 13.63 15.29
N VAL A 123 0.09 12.55 15.86
CA VAL A 123 -0.47 11.42 15.12
C VAL A 123 -1.97 11.39 15.31
N MET A 124 -2.71 11.36 14.20
CA MET A 124 -4.14 11.09 14.19
C MET A 124 -4.37 9.63 13.79
N PHE A 125 -5.14 8.89 14.59
CA PHE A 125 -5.52 7.51 14.29
C PHE A 125 -7.01 7.43 14.01
N TRP A 126 -7.39 7.01 12.81
CA TRP A 126 -8.78 6.93 12.36
C TRP A 126 -9.29 5.49 12.42
N ILE A 127 -10.48 5.31 13.00
CA ILE A 127 -11.18 4.02 13.04
C ILE A 127 -12.50 4.24 12.29
N TYR A 128 -12.69 3.51 11.20
CA TYR A 128 -13.89 3.64 10.37
C TYR A 128 -15.15 3.13 11.10
N GLY A 129 -16.32 3.64 10.68
CA GLY A 129 -17.63 3.27 11.22
C GLY A 129 -18.20 1.99 10.60
N GLY A 130 -19.52 1.93 10.37
CA GLY A 130 -20.15 0.77 9.71
C GLY A 130 -20.67 -0.31 10.66
N SER A 131 -20.99 0.07 11.90
CA SER A 131 -21.71 -0.75 12.88
C SER A 131 -21.09 -2.12 13.18
N LEU A 132 -19.76 -2.24 13.05
CA LEU A 132 -19.00 -3.49 13.22
C LEU A 132 -19.34 -4.59 12.19
N THR A 133 -20.11 -4.27 11.15
CA THR A 133 -20.53 -5.22 10.10
C THR A 133 -20.02 -4.83 8.72
N SER A 134 -19.55 -3.60 8.56
CA SER A 134 -19.05 -3.04 7.31
C SER A 134 -18.02 -1.95 7.57
N GLY A 135 -17.41 -1.44 6.50
CA GLY A 135 -16.42 -0.38 6.52
C GLY A 135 -15.05 -0.86 6.05
N SER A 136 -14.26 0.08 5.55
CA SER A 136 -12.92 -0.17 5.00
C SER A 136 -12.10 1.09 5.03
N ILE A 137 -10.79 0.97 5.29
CA ILE A 137 -9.82 2.06 5.16
C ILE A 137 -9.55 2.46 3.70
N PHE A 138 -9.95 1.62 2.73
CA PHE A 138 -9.75 1.87 1.30
C PHE A 138 -10.88 2.67 0.64
N LEU A 139 -11.85 3.16 1.44
CA LEU A 139 -12.90 4.04 0.92
C LEU A 139 -12.29 5.41 0.54
N PRO A 140 -12.63 5.98 -0.63
CA PRO A 140 -12.09 7.29 -1.05
C PRO A 140 -12.36 8.42 -0.05
N THR A 141 -13.43 8.31 0.74
CA THR A 141 -13.78 9.27 1.79
C THR A 141 -12.79 9.30 2.96
N TYR A 142 -11.92 8.30 3.09
CA TYR A 142 -10.91 8.19 4.14
C TYR A 142 -9.49 8.42 3.64
N ASP A 143 -9.34 9.05 2.47
CA ASP A 143 -8.05 9.50 1.97
C ASP A 143 -7.38 10.47 2.97
N GLY A 144 -6.26 10.05 3.54
CA GLY A 144 -5.51 10.82 4.54
C GLY A 144 -4.64 11.94 3.97
N ARG A 145 -4.44 12.02 2.65
CA ARG A 145 -3.55 13.01 2.02
C ARG A 145 -3.87 14.46 2.41
N PRO A 146 -5.13 14.93 2.44
CA PRO A 146 -5.45 16.32 2.82
C PRO A 146 -5.08 16.70 4.26
N LEU A 147 -4.88 15.73 5.15
CA LEU A 147 -4.58 15.97 6.58
C LEU A 147 -3.08 16.10 6.86
N VAL A 148 -2.25 15.68 5.92
CA VAL A 148 -0.79 15.67 6.06
C VAL A 148 -0.09 16.63 5.11
N THR A 149 -0.85 17.46 4.39
CA THR A 149 -0.33 18.56 3.58
C THR A 149 0.05 19.76 4.43
#